data_AF-A0AB37KRB3-F1
#
_entry.id   AF-A0AB37KRB3-F1
#
_cell.length_a   1.000
_cell.length_b   1.000
_cell.length_c   1.000
_cell.angle_alpha   90.00
_cell.angle_beta   90.00
_cell.angle_gamma   90.00
#
_symmetry.space_group_name_H-M   'P 1'
#
loop_
_entity.id
_entity.type
_entity.pdbx_description
1 polymer ?
#
loop_
_entity_poly.entity_id
_entity_poly.type
_entity_poly.pdbx_seq_one_letter_code
_entity_poly.pdbx_strand_id
1 'polypeptide(L)' 'MKFIYNAFVLNHIEYAKIYSEINTNYSKYKNKPFAVHASYGIDNRPYWHYFENHGYNEYNIYMRIEM' A
#
# COMPACT_ATOMS: atom_id res chain seq x y z
N MET A 1 -7.07 15.33 -3.68
CA MET A 1 -5.93 15.62 -2.78
C MET A 1 -4.65 15.23 -3.50
N LYS A 2 -3.54 15.98 -3.40
CA LYS A 2 -2.29 15.67 -4.11
C LYS A 2 -1.40 14.79 -3.24
N PHE A 3 -0.87 13.69 -3.78
CA PHE A 3 0.13 12.86 -3.11
C PHE A 3 1.46 13.60 -2.97
N ILE A 4 2.13 13.39 -1.84
CA ILE A 4 3.42 13.99 -1.48
C ILE A 4 4.55 13.23 -2.16
N TYR A 5 4.47 11.90 -2.19
CA TYR A 5 5.49 11.04 -2.78
C TYR A 5 5.11 10.60 -4.19
N ASN A 6 6.12 10.31 -5.01
CA ASN A 6 5.91 9.64 -6.29
C ASN A 6 5.43 8.21 -6.04
N ALA A 7 4.50 7.74 -6.88
CA ALA A 7 4.03 6.37 -6.83
C ALA A 7 5.18 5.40 -7.13
N PHE A 8 5.28 4.34 -6.34
CA PHE A 8 6.16 3.22 -6.63
C PHE A 8 5.48 2.31 -7.64
N VAL A 9 6.17 2.05 -8.75
CA VAL A 9 5.62 1.26 -9.86
C VAL A 9 5.69 -0.23 -9.50
N LEU A 10 4.61 -0.74 -8.92
CA LEU A 10 4.40 -2.17 -8.72
C LEU A 10 3.91 -2.83 -10.02
N ASN A 11 4.13 -4.14 -10.13
CA ASN A 11 3.42 -4.95 -11.13
C ASN A 11 1.91 -4.79 -10.91
N HIS A 12 1.12 -4.69 -11.98
CA HIS A 12 -0.33 -4.48 -11.89
C HIS A 12 -1.07 -5.51 -11.01
N ILE A 13 -0.65 -6.78 -11.06
CA ILE A 13 -1.24 -7.86 -10.25
C ILE A 13 -0.94 -7.65 -8.77
N GLU A 14 0.32 -7.34 -8.46
CA GLU A 14 0.75 -7.07 -7.09
C GLU A 14 0.06 -5.82 -6.54
N TYR A 15 -0.02 -4.75 -7.32
CA TYR A 15 -0.74 -3.53 -6.95
C TYR A 15 -2.21 -3.83 -6.60
N ALA A 16 -2.93 -4.55 -7.47
CA ALA A 16 -4.33 -4.88 -7.24
C ALA A 16 -4.53 -5.71 -5.96
N LYS A 17 -3.63 -6.68 -5.71
CA LYS A 17 -3.61 -7.47 -4.48
C LYS A 17 -3.41 -6.60 -3.24
N ILE A 18 -2.33 -5.81 -3.19
CA ILE A 18 -2.02 -4.95 -2.03
C ILE A 18 -3.11 -3.92 -1.80
N TYR A 19 -3.63 -3.30 -2.86
CA TYR A 19 -4.73 -2.36 -2.78
C TYR A 19 -5.99 -2.99 -2.17
N SER A 20 -6.35 -4.19 -2.61
CA SER A 20 -7.48 -4.96 -2.05
C SER A 20 -7.27 -5.31 -0.58
N GLU A 21 -6.05 -5.72 -0.20
CA GLU A 21 -5.70 -6.04 1.19
C GLU A 21 -5.77 -4.82 2.10
N ILE A 22 -5.26 -3.66 1.67
CA ILE A 22 -5.35 -2.39 2.38
C ILE A 22 -6.82 -2.01 2.60
N ASN A 23 -7.64 -2.11 1.56
CA ASN A 23 -9.09 -1.83 1.66
C ASN A 23 -9.81 -2.75 2.63
N THR A 24 -9.56 -4.06 2.54
CA THR A 24 -10.13 -5.06 3.44
C THR A 24 -9.76 -4.76 4.90
N ASN A 25 -8.56 -4.20 5.12
CA ASN A 25 -8.03 -3.87 6.43
C ASN A 25 -8.12 -2.37 6.78
N TYR A 26 -8.93 -1.59 6.05
CA TYR A 26 -8.87 -0.12 6.12
C TYR A 26 -9.12 0.44 7.52
N SER A 27 -9.92 -0.24 8.35
CA SER A 27 -10.16 0.14 9.75
C SER A 27 -8.87 0.32 10.55
N LYS A 28 -7.79 -0.41 10.22
CA LYS A 28 -6.45 -0.29 10.86
C LYS A 28 -5.72 1.00 10.49
N TYR A 29 -6.05 1.56 9.32
CA TYR A 29 -5.36 2.70 8.70
C TYR A 29 -6.16 3.99 8.78
N LYS A 30 -7.43 3.94 9.20
CA LYS A 30 -8.30 5.11 9.33
C LYS A 30 -7.62 6.23 10.13
N ASN A 31 -7.67 7.45 9.59
CA ASN A 31 -7.07 8.67 10.16
C ASN A 31 -5.54 8.63 10.30
N LYS A 32 -4.86 7.67 9.65
CA LYS A 32 -3.39 7.64 9.55
C LYS A 32 -2.99 8.06 8.14
N PRO A 33 -2.42 9.27 7.95
CA PRO A 33 -2.07 9.77 6.62
C PRO A 33 -0.92 9.00 5.96
N PHE A 34 -0.09 8.35 6.76
CA PHE A 34 0.96 7.44 6.31
C PHE A 34 0.85 6.12 7.08
N ALA A 35 0.97 5.01 6.38
CA ALA A 35 0.88 3.68 6.96
C ALA A 35 1.76 2.67 6.24
N VAL A 36 1.93 1.52 6.88
CA VAL A 36 2.63 0.36 6.34
C VAL A 36 1.71 -0.85 6.32
N HIS A 37 1.71 -1.56 5.20
CA HIS A 37 1.04 -2.84 5.04
C HIS A 37 2.08 -3.95 4.76
N ALA A 38 2.23 -4.87 5.71
CA ALA A 38 3.05 -6.06 5.53
C ALA A 38 2.26 -7.12 4.74
N SER A 39 2.84 -7.61 3.65
CA SER A 39 2.19 -8.62 2.79
C SER A 39 3.23 -9.38 1.97
N TYR A 40 2.85 -10.57 1.51
CA TYR A 40 3.65 -11.33 0.56
C TYR A 40 3.51 -10.77 -0.86
N GLY A 41 4.64 -10.61 -1.55
CA GLY A 41 4.68 -10.30 -2.97
C GLY A 41 4.22 -11.48 -3.83
N ILE A 42 4.07 -11.24 -5.13
CA ILE A 42 3.72 -12.31 -6.10
C ILE A 42 4.82 -13.38 -6.25
N ASP A 43 6.03 -13.05 -5.81
CA ASP A 43 7.21 -13.91 -5.70
C ASP A 43 7.22 -14.74 -4.39
N ASN A 44 6.14 -14.68 -3.60
CA ASN A 44 5.99 -15.35 -2.31
C ASN A 44 7.06 -14.95 -1.27
N ARG A 45 7.62 -13.73 -1.37
CA ARG A 45 8.50 -13.15 -0.36
C ARG A 45 7.78 -12.08 0.46
N PRO A 46 8.15 -11.88 1.74
CA PRO A 46 7.53 -10.88 2.60
C PRO A 46 8.05 -9.46 2.32
N TYR A 47 7.14 -8.48 2.25
CA TYR A 47 7.47 -7.07 2.02
C TYR A 47 6.67 -6.11 2.91
N TRP A 48 7.26 -4.94 3.18
CA TRP A 48 6.60 -3.78 3.75
C TRP A 48 6.23 -2.82 2.63
N HIS A 49 4.94 -2.52 2.49
CA HIS A 49 4.42 -1.54 1.54
C HIS A 49 4.07 -0.26 2.29
N TYR A 50 4.81 0.81 2.05
CA TYR A 50 4.53 2.12 2.61
C TYR A 50 3.61 2.88 1.67
N PHE A 51 2.56 3.47 2.24
CA PHE A 51 1.57 4.19 1.44
C PHE A 51 1.08 5.47 2.13
N GLU A 52 0.78 6.47 1.32
CA GLU A 52 -0.03 7.61 1.70
C GLU A 52 -1.49 7.19 1.68
N ASN A 53 -2.23 7.58 2.70
CA ASN A 53 -3.63 7.26 2.86
C ASN A 53 -4.44 8.54 2.95
N HIS A 54 -5.20 8.81 1.90
CA HIS A 54 -6.09 9.98 1.80
C HIS A 54 -7.55 9.62 2.05
N GLY A 55 -7.86 8.34 2.26
CA GLY A 55 -9.22 7.86 2.46
C GLY A 55 -9.38 6.43 1.96
N TYR A 56 -10.56 5.86 2.19
CA TYR A 56 -10.90 4.55 1.62
C TYR A 56 -10.81 4.62 0.10
N ASN A 57 -10.13 3.66 -0.52
CA ASN A 57 -9.80 3.64 -1.96
C ASN A 57 -8.88 4.77 -2.46
N GLU A 58 -8.30 5.58 -1.59
CA GLU A 58 -7.45 6.70 -1.99
C GLU A 58 -6.06 6.57 -1.38
N TYR A 59 -5.22 5.73 -2.02
CA TYR A 59 -3.87 5.45 -1.55
C TYR A 59 -2.82 5.68 -2.63
N ASN A 60 -1.62 6.05 -2.19
CA ASN A 60 -0.43 6.05 -3.02
C ASN A 60 0.64 5.18 -2.37
N ILE A 61 0.88 4.00 -2.92
CA ILE A 61 1.98 3.14 -2.49
C ILE A 61 3.26 3.74 -3.08
N TYR A 62 4.16 4.20 -2.22
CA TYR A 62 5.36 4.94 -2.64
C TYR A 62 6.67 4.21 -2.32
N MET A 63 6.62 3.09 -1.60
CA MET A 63 7.82 2.28 -1.31
C MET A 63 7.46 0.83 -0.99
N ARG A 64 8.33 -0.10 -1.41
CA ARG A 64 8.32 -1.52 -1.07
C ARG A 64 9.72 -1.92 -0.57
N ILE A 65 9.80 -2.59 0.58
CA ILE A 65 11.07 -3.08 1.17
C ILE A 65 10.92 -4.56 1.52
N GLU A 66 11.88 -5.40 1.13
CA GLU A 66 11.93 -6.83 1.53
C GLU A 66 12.19 -6.95 3.02
N MET A 67 11.48 -7.87 3.69
CA MET A 67 11.64 -8.14 5.13
C MET A 67 12.84 -9.04 5.43
#